data_AF-A0A2N3GCV1-F1
#
_entry.id   AF-A0A2N3GCV1-F1
#
_cell.length_a   1.000
_cell.length_b   1.000
_cell.length_c   1.000
_cell.angle_alpha   90.00
_cell.angle_beta   90.00
_cell.angle_gamma   90.00
#
_symmetry.space_group_name_H-M   'P 1'
#
loop_
_entity.id
_entity.type
_entity.pdbx_description
1 polymer ?
#
loop_
_entity_poly.entity_id
_entity_poly.type
_entity_poly.pdbx_seq_one_letter_code
_entity_poly.pdbx_strand_id
1 'polypeptide(L)'
;MLVIGIGVLVIAAGGSVAVVASAGSSTPLPATTTVTRSNLAETVSASGNVVSGTTSELAMPGVGGIVTKVWVTTGQSVSQGDSLVTVDDTAARQQLDAAQAGLAAAEAALATANQGRTSAEKTADNAAIAVAQQNLTNAERALSGAEARRKQVVAQQAELVAAAAATLSALEDSLAADRTTLADLQAELAATTDPTEVANLTADITEVQSRMAATQAAIPGAQANLAAAKRTRDTAVLEADQAVTAQQGTRDAAAKALAQQKAAAAVAQQGPRDGTVAAAAAQVDAARVAVDQAETAVANTVLRAPFDGVISTVSAVVGQPSTGSASTTGGSHSGLVTLVDSSSLSVEAMIAEADATSVELGQTATVELPASAETFNGTVVSIDPASTVIDNVVLYKAVISLPVDADSIRTGQTATVTITTRTATGVLSLPSSAIGTTDGAAWVLLVSGASRTQVAVTTGLVTTTRVEVLTGVAEGDVVQLDATQTSKAKR
;
A
#
# COMPACT_ATOMS: atom_id res chain seq x y z
N MET A 1 -10.14 122.23 -3.41
CA MET A 1 -11.13 123.08 -2.71
C MET A 1 -11.77 122.21 -1.63
N LEU A 2 -11.50 122.48 -0.34
CA LEU A 2 -12.41 123.22 0.58
C LEU A 2 -13.75 122.46 0.73
N VAL A 3 -14.27 121.99 1.88
CA VAL A 3 -14.56 122.61 3.20
C VAL A 3 -14.95 121.41 4.13
N ILE A 4 -14.31 121.15 5.27
CA ILE A 4 -14.58 121.62 6.66
C ILE A 4 -16.02 121.35 7.17
N GLY A 5 -16.11 120.74 8.35
CA GLY A 5 -17.32 120.67 9.18
C GLY A 5 -17.05 120.06 10.55
N ILE A 6 -16.39 120.83 11.42
CA ILE A 6 -15.98 120.49 12.80
C ILE A 6 -17.08 120.85 13.81
N GLY A 7 -17.15 120.08 14.90
CA GLY A 7 -17.57 120.53 16.24
C GLY A 7 -18.15 119.37 17.06
N VAL A 8 -17.75 119.06 18.30
CA VAL A 8 -17.23 119.92 19.38
C VAL A 8 -16.44 119.09 20.42
N LEU A 9 -15.48 119.79 21.02
CA LEU A 9 -14.54 119.54 22.12
C LEU A 9 -15.19 119.47 23.52
N VAL A 10 -14.74 118.58 24.42
CA VAL A 10 -14.53 118.88 25.87
C VAL A 10 -13.37 118.03 26.44
N ILE A 11 -12.54 118.68 27.26
CA ILE A 11 -11.24 118.29 27.84
C ILE A 11 -11.40 117.72 29.27
N ALA A 12 -10.56 116.77 29.67
CA ALA A 12 -10.09 116.61 31.07
C ALA A 12 -8.68 115.97 31.10
N ALA A 13 -7.81 116.50 31.97
CA ALA A 13 -6.36 116.32 31.99
C ALA A 13 -5.82 115.59 33.24
N GLY A 14 -4.57 115.08 33.13
CA GLY A 14 -3.63 114.73 34.22
C GLY A 14 -3.36 113.22 34.38
N GLY A 15 -2.15 112.68 34.55
CA GLY A 15 -0.78 113.18 34.70
C GLY A 15 0.19 111.99 35.00
N SER A 16 1.46 112.16 34.63
CA SER A 16 2.68 111.30 34.57
C SER A 16 3.17 110.49 35.80
N VAL A 17 4.06 109.49 35.58
CA VAL A 17 5.52 109.48 35.95
C VAL A 17 6.22 108.21 35.39
N ALA A 18 7.45 108.35 34.87
CA ALA A 18 8.32 107.29 34.36
C ALA A 18 9.62 107.17 35.19
N VAL A 19 10.09 105.94 35.41
CA VAL A 19 11.39 105.61 36.04
C VAL A 19 12.14 104.63 35.14
N VAL A 20 13.41 104.92 34.86
CA VAL A 20 14.33 104.06 34.10
C VAL A 20 15.41 103.53 35.06
N ALA A 21 15.66 102.22 35.01
CA ALA A 21 16.78 101.55 35.68
C ALA A 21 17.45 100.55 34.73
N SER A 22 18.78 100.44 34.80
CA SER A 22 19.66 99.63 33.94
C SER A 22 20.38 98.54 34.75
N ALA A 23 20.46 97.30 34.24
CA ALA A 23 21.20 96.18 34.84
C ALA A 23 21.71 95.20 33.74
N GLY A 24 22.92 94.64 33.95
CA GLY A 24 23.72 93.89 32.97
C GLY A 24 23.30 92.44 32.70
N SER A 25 23.79 91.89 31.59
CA SER A 25 23.49 90.55 31.07
C SER A 25 24.45 89.47 31.57
N SER A 26 23.93 88.47 32.29
CA SER A 26 24.57 87.17 32.50
C SER A 26 24.01 86.16 31.49
N THR A 27 24.86 85.55 30.66
CA THR A 27 24.48 84.53 29.67
C THR A 27 23.80 83.33 30.35
N PRO A 28 22.63 82.86 29.91
CA PRO A 28 21.95 81.70 30.51
C PRO A 28 22.74 80.40 30.26
N LEU A 29 22.78 79.53 31.27
CA LEU A 29 23.38 78.20 31.17
C LEU A 29 22.54 77.33 30.21
N PRO A 30 23.18 76.53 29.34
CA PRO A 30 22.48 75.60 28.46
C PRO A 30 21.78 74.50 29.27
N ALA A 31 20.70 73.95 28.71
CA ALA A 31 19.94 72.88 29.33
C ALA A 31 20.81 71.61 29.47
N THR A 32 20.69 70.93 30.61
CA THR A 32 21.44 69.71 30.92
C THR A 32 20.49 68.59 31.31
N THR A 33 20.88 67.34 31.04
CA THR A 33 20.18 66.13 31.46
C THR A 33 21.14 65.19 32.18
N THR A 34 20.62 64.27 32.99
CA THR A 34 21.44 63.32 33.74
C THR A 34 21.38 61.95 33.10
N VAL A 35 22.52 61.26 33.01
CA VAL A 35 22.61 59.89 32.54
C VAL A 35 21.90 58.99 33.55
N THR A 36 20.80 58.38 33.11
CA THR A 36 19.97 57.50 33.94
C THR A 36 19.83 56.14 33.28
N ARG A 37 19.68 55.10 34.09
CA ARG A 37 19.28 53.78 33.56
C ARG A 37 17.83 53.82 33.10
N SER A 38 17.57 53.29 31.91
CA SER A 38 16.23 53.09 31.40
C SER A 38 16.14 51.80 30.61
N ASN A 39 14.94 51.27 30.47
CA ASN A 39 14.67 50.23 29.49
C ASN A 39 14.34 50.89 28.16
N LEU A 40 15.05 50.51 27.10
CA LEU A 40 14.78 50.94 25.74
C LEU A 40 14.25 49.75 24.94
N ALA A 41 13.24 50.01 24.12
CA ALA A 41 12.69 49.05 23.19
C ALA A 41 12.60 49.70 21.82
N GLU A 42 13.09 49.00 20.81
CA GLU A 42 12.84 49.33 19.41
C GLU A 42 11.61 48.54 18.97
N THR A 43 10.68 49.25 18.36
CA THR A 43 9.37 48.70 18.02
C THR A 43 8.98 49.04 16.60
N VAL A 44 8.34 48.09 15.94
CA VAL A 44 7.70 48.25 14.63
C VAL A 44 6.20 48.21 14.83
N SER A 45 5.49 49.20 14.32
CA SER A 45 4.02 49.24 14.37
C SER A 45 3.42 48.89 13.02
N ALA A 46 2.41 48.04 13.04
CA ALA A 46 1.69 47.58 11.86
C ALA A 46 0.19 47.50 12.15
N SER A 47 -0.63 47.72 11.13
CA SER A 47 -2.08 47.46 11.19
C SER A 47 -2.38 46.08 10.65
N GLY A 48 -3.32 45.39 11.27
CA GLY A 48 -3.75 44.06 10.89
C GLY A 48 -5.20 43.78 11.21
N ASN A 49 -5.62 42.55 10.97
CA ASN A 49 -6.94 42.05 11.35
C ASN A 49 -6.84 40.75 12.13
N VAL A 50 -7.73 40.57 13.11
CA VAL A 50 -7.87 39.31 13.83
C VAL A 50 -8.44 38.26 12.90
N VAL A 51 -7.81 37.09 12.85
CA VAL A 51 -8.30 35.90 12.16
C VAL A 51 -8.40 34.76 13.19
N SER A 52 -9.45 33.94 13.06
CA SER A 52 -9.51 32.66 13.76
C SER A 52 -8.49 31.70 13.16
N GLY A 53 -8.21 30.61 13.87
CA GLY A 53 -7.39 29.52 13.35
C GLY A 53 -7.97 28.87 12.09
N THR A 54 -7.55 27.64 11.85
CA THR A 54 -7.90 26.88 10.64
C THR A 54 -9.41 26.82 10.44
N THR A 55 -9.88 27.30 9.28
CA THR A 55 -11.26 27.10 8.84
C THR A 55 -11.32 25.89 7.93
N SER A 56 -12.18 24.92 8.22
CA SER A 56 -12.37 23.73 7.41
C SER A 56 -13.81 23.67 6.88
N GLU A 57 -13.93 23.64 5.57
CA GLU A 57 -15.20 23.36 4.89
C GLU A 57 -15.41 21.84 4.82
N LEU A 58 -16.45 21.34 5.46
CA LEU A 58 -16.72 19.92 5.62
C LEU A 58 -17.81 19.46 4.65
N ALA A 59 -17.52 18.39 3.91
CA ALA A 59 -18.44 17.72 2.99
C ALA A 59 -18.39 16.20 3.19
N MET A 60 -19.43 15.50 2.73
CA MET A 60 -19.46 14.03 2.78
C MET A 60 -18.37 13.43 1.89
N PRO A 61 -17.41 12.64 2.41
CA PRO A 61 -16.34 12.07 1.60
C PRO A 61 -16.84 10.87 0.79
N GLY A 62 -16.97 11.05 -0.53
CA GLY A 62 -17.21 9.96 -1.49
C GLY A 62 -18.60 9.32 -1.47
N VAL A 63 -19.53 9.79 -0.62
CA VAL A 63 -20.88 9.25 -0.49
C VAL A 63 -21.90 10.39 -0.68
N GLY A 64 -22.59 10.36 -1.82
CA GLY A 64 -23.70 11.27 -2.09
C GLY A 64 -25.02 10.66 -1.61
N GLY A 65 -25.87 11.48 -0.99
CA GLY A 65 -27.16 11.02 -0.45
C GLY A 65 -28.06 12.18 -0.09
N ILE A 66 -29.32 11.89 0.24
CA ILE A 66 -30.26 12.90 0.72
C ILE A 66 -29.98 13.16 2.20
N VAL A 67 -29.84 14.42 2.59
CA VAL A 67 -29.66 14.78 4.01
C VAL A 67 -30.92 14.40 4.79
N THR A 68 -30.80 13.48 5.74
CA THR A 68 -31.92 13.03 6.59
C THR A 68 -31.99 13.84 7.86
N LYS A 69 -30.84 14.28 8.40
CA LYS A 69 -30.77 15.04 9.65
C LYS A 69 -29.56 15.95 9.70
N VAL A 70 -29.78 17.15 10.25
CA VAL A 70 -28.74 18.10 10.63
C VAL A 70 -28.76 18.23 12.15
N TRP A 71 -27.63 17.97 12.80
CA TRP A 71 -27.52 17.86 14.26
C TRP A 71 -27.03 19.15 14.94
N VAL A 72 -26.50 20.09 14.15
CA VAL A 72 -25.85 21.29 14.64
C VAL A 72 -26.48 22.56 14.08
N THR A 73 -26.25 23.66 14.78
CA THR A 73 -26.70 25.00 14.38
C THR A 73 -25.54 25.98 14.30
N THR A 74 -25.69 27.05 13.52
CA THR A 74 -24.68 28.09 13.41
C THR A 74 -24.39 28.73 14.77
N GLY A 75 -23.12 28.85 15.13
CA GLY A 75 -22.64 29.39 16.41
C GLY A 75 -22.51 28.35 17.53
N GLN A 76 -22.86 27.08 17.29
CA GLN A 76 -22.69 26.00 18.28
C GLN A 76 -21.24 25.52 18.33
N SER A 77 -20.71 25.31 19.55
CA SER A 77 -19.43 24.61 19.76
C SER A 77 -19.61 23.10 19.65
N VAL A 78 -18.71 22.43 18.95
CA VAL A 78 -18.68 20.99 18.75
C VAL A 78 -17.30 20.44 19.09
N SER A 79 -17.27 19.21 19.59
CA SER A 79 -16.03 18.48 19.85
C SER A 79 -15.68 17.58 18.65
N GLN A 80 -14.40 17.21 18.55
CA GLN A 80 -13.91 16.25 17.57
C GLN A 80 -14.72 14.95 17.64
N GLY A 81 -15.20 14.49 16.48
CA GLY A 81 -16.01 13.29 16.34
C GLY A 81 -17.52 13.50 16.45
N ASP A 82 -17.98 14.70 16.86
CA ASP A 82 -19.42 15.00 16.94
C ASP A 82 -20.08 14.88 15.57
N SER A 83 -21.26 14.26 15.55
CA SER A 83 -22.07 14.11 14.34
C SER A 83 -22.68 15.46 13.95
N LEU A 84 -22.41 15.91 12.73
CA LEU A 84 -22.88 17.20 12.21
C LEU A 84 -24.09 17.01 11.29
N VAL A 85 -23.96 16.09 10.33
CA VAL A 85 -24.98 15.81 9.30
C VAL A 85 -25.05 14.30 9.09
N THR A 86 -26.26 13.79 8.86
CA THR A 86 -26.51 12.41 8.45
C THR A 86 -27.24 12.39 7.13
N VAL A 87 -26.84 11.51 6.22
CA VAL A 87 -27.54 11.24 4.96
C VAL A 87 -28.22 9.86 5.00
N ASP A 88 -29.11 9.61 4.03
CA ASP A 88 -29.70 8.29 3.82
C ASP A 88 -28.60 7.24 3.56
N ASP A 89 -28.51 6.25 4.44
CA ASP A 89 -27.50 5.19 4.41
C ASP A 89 -28.00 3.91 3.74
N THR A 90 -29.23 3.88 3.20
CA THR A 90 -29.87 2.68 2.65
C THR A 90 -29.03 2.07 1.53
N ALA A 91 -28.54 2.88 0.60
CA ALA A 91 -27.70 2.39 -0.51
C ALA A 91 -26.33 1.88 -0.02
N ALA A 92 -25.71 2.58 0.94
CA ALA A 92 -24.42 2.18 1.51
C ALA A 92 -24.55 0.87 2.31
N ARG A 93 -25.63 0.70 3.07
CA ARG A 93 -25.94 -0.55 3.79
C ARG A 93 -26.22 -1.70 2.82
N GLN A 94 -26.98 -1.48 1.75
CA GLN A 94 -27.20 -2.49 0.72
C GLN A 94 -25.89 -2.93 0.06
N GLN A 95 -24.96 -1.98 -0.15
CA GLN A 95 -23.63 -2.28 -0.66
C GLN A 95 -22.79 -3.08 0.35
N LEU A 96 -22.88 -2.77 1.64
CA LEU A 96 -22.24 -3.54 2.71
C LEU A 96 -22.78 -4.98 2.78
N ASP A 97 -24.11 -5.14 2.75
CA ASP A 97 -24.75 -6.45 2.74
C ASP A 97 -24.30 -7.28 1.52
N ALA A 98 -24.22 -6.66 0.34
CA ALA A 98 -23.74 -7.30 -0.88
C ALA A 98 -22.25 -7.69 -0.79
N ALA A 99 -21.40 -6.82 -0.21
CA ALA A 99 -19.98 -7.10 0.00
C ALA A 99 -19.77 -8.25 1.01
N GLN A 100 -20.53 -8.27 2.11
CA GLN A 100 -20.51 -9.35 3.10
C GLN A 100 -20.97 -10.69 2.51
N ALA A 101 -22.03 -10.68 1.69
CA ALA A 101 -22.45 -11.86 0.95
C ALA A 101 -21.37 -12.36 -0.03
N GLY A 102 -20.66 -11.42 -0.69
CA GLY A 102 -19.50 -11.72 -1.52
C GLY A 102 -18.35 -12.36 -0.75
N LEU A 103 -18.03 -11.85 0.44
CA LEU A 103 -17.01 -12.44 1.33
C LEU A 103 -17.39 -13.85 1.75
N ALA A 104 -18.64 -14.06 2.20
CA ALA A 104 -19.12 -15.39 2.58
C ALA A 104 -19.04 -16.40 1.42
N ALA A 105 -19.35 -15.97 0.20
CA ALA A 105 -19.20 -16.80 -1.00
C ALA A 105 -17.73 -17.13 -1.31
N ALA A 106 -16.83 -16.15 -1.17
CA ALA A 106 -15.39 -16.36 -1.37
C ALA A 106 -14.79 -17.31 -0.31
N GLU A 107 -15.21 -17.19 0.95
CA GLU A 107 -14.81 -18.10 2.03
C GLU A 107 -15.33 -19.52 1.80
N ALA A 108 -16.56 -19.69 1.32
CA ALA A 108 -17.11 -20.99 0.93
C ALA A 108 -16.35 -21.59 -0.27
N ALA A 109 -15.93 -20.77 -1.23
CA ALA A 109 -15.11 -21.20 -2.35
C ALA A 109 -13.71 -21.63 -1.90
N LEU A 110 -13.07 -20.89 -0.98
CA LEU A 110 -11.80 -21.27 -0.36
C LEU A 110 -11.93 -22.56 0.46
N ALA A 111 -13.01 -22.73 1.21
CA ALA A 111 -13.29 -23.96 1.93
C ALA A 111 -13.45 -25.15 0.98
N THR A 112 -14.16 -24.97 -0.14
CA THR A 112 -14.29 -25.99 -1.19
C THR A 112 -12.94 -26.29 -1.84
N ALA A 113 -12.14 -25.26 -2.13
CA ALA A 113 -10.79 -25.42 -2.66
C ALA A 113 -9.88 -26.17 -1.67
N ASN A 114 -10.01 -25.95 -0.36
CA ASN A 114 -9.24 -26.63 0.69
C ASN A 114 -9.70 -28.06 0.97
N GLN A 115 -10.96 -28.39 0.72
CA GLN A 115 -11.49 -29.75 0.95
C GLN A 115 -10.88 -30.80 0.01
N GLY A 116 -10.19 -30.39 -1.06
CA GLY A 116 -9.56 -31.31 -2.01
C GLY A 116 -10.59 -32.26 -2.63
N ARG A 117 -10.21 -33.51 -2.90
CA ARG A 117 -11.15 -34.52 -3.45
C ARG A 117 -12.22 -34.90 -2.44
N THR A 118 -13.46 -34.86 -2.89
CA THR A 118 -14.63 -35.33 -2.15
C THR A 118 -14.55 -36.85 -1.88
N SER A 119 -15.24 -37.31 -0.85
CA SER A 119 -15.36 -38.76 -0.55
C SER A 119 -15.98 -39.55 -1.71
N ALA A 120 -16.88 -38.92 -2.48
CA ALA A 120 -17.51 -39.52 -3.65
C ALA A 120 -16.48 -39.77 -4.77
N GLU A 121 -15.62 -38.80 -5.05
CA GLU A 121 -14.55 -38.92 -6.05
C GLU A 121 -13.53 -40.00 -5.68
N LYS A 122 -13.10 -40.05 -4.40
CA LYS A 122 -12.20 -41.13 -3.92
C LYS A 122 -12.84 -42.51 -4.07
N THR A 123 -14.14 -42.62 -3.80
CA THR A 123 -14.88 -43.87 -3.96
C THR A 123 -14.97 -44.29 -5.42
N ALA A 124 -15.21 -43.34 -6.33
CA ALA A 124 -15.23 -43.59 -7.77
C ALA A 124 -13.87 -44.08 -8.30
N ASP A 125 -12.76 -43.47 -7.88
CA ASP A 125 -11.41 -43.92 -8.26
C ASP A 125 -11.13 -45.34 -7.73
N ASN A 126 -11.47 -45.61 -6.47
CA ASN A 126 -11.28 -46.93 -5.87
C ASN A 126 -12.12 -47.99 -6.59
N ALA A 127 -13.35 -47.65 -7.01
CA ALA A 127 -14.18 -48.53 -7.81
C ALA A 127 -13.57 -48.79 -9.20
N ALA A 128 -13.03 -47.77 -9.86
CA ALA A 128 -12.35 -47.91 -11.15
C ALA A 128 -11.09 -48.78 -11.04
N ILE A 129 -10.29 -48.61 -9.98
CA ILE A 129 -9.14 -49.46 -9.69
C ILE A 129 -9.57 -50.91 -9.44
N ALA A 130 -10.65 -51.13 -8.69
CA ALA A 130 -11.18 -52.47 -8.43
C ALA A 130 -11.63 -53.17 -9.73
N VAL A 131 -12.30 -52.46 -10.64
CA VAL A 131 -12.66 -52.98 -11.97
C VAL A 131 -11.41 -53.33 -12.78
N ALA A 132 -10.39 -52.46 -12.80
CA ALA A 132 -9.15 -52.73 -13.50
C ALA A 132 -8.38 -53.93 -12.92
N GLN A 133 -8.39 -54.12 -11.59
CA GLN A 133 -7.83 -55.29 -10.93
C GLN A 133 -8.57 -56.58 -11.29
N GLN A 134 -9.91 -56.53 -11.37
CA GLN A 134 -10.71 -57.66 -11.79
C GLN A 134 -10.40 -58.06 -13.24
N ASN A 135 -10.22 -57.08 -14.13
CA ASN A 135 -9.83 -57.33 -15.53
C ASN A 135 -8.46 -58.00 -15.64
N LEU A 136 -7.47 -57.54 -14.86
CA LEU A 136 -6.16 -58.18 -14.81
C LEU A 136 -6.27 -59.63 -14.30
N THR A 137 -7.01 -59.85 -13.21
CA THR A 137 -7.24 -61.19 -12.64
C THR A 137 -7.89 -62.14 -13.66
N ASN A 138 -8.86 -61.64 -14.43
CA ASN A 138 -9.52 -62.41 -15.48
C ASN A 138 -8.55 -62.75 -16.63
N ALA A 139 -7.70 -61.81 -17.03
CA ALA A 139 -6.68 -62.02 -18.06
C ALA A 139 -5.59 -63.01 -17.61
N GLU A 140 -5.16 -62.94 -16.35
CA GLU A 140 -4.21 -63.90 -15.75
C GLU A 140 -4.79 -65.33 -15.72
N ARG A 141 -6.08 -65.47 -15.38
CA ARG A 141 -6.78 -66.75 -15.43
C ARG A 141 -6.87 -67.30 -16.85
N ALA A 142 -7.16 -66.45 -17.83
CA ALA A 142 -7.21 -66.83 -19.24
C ALA A 142 -5.84 -67.28 -19.77
N LEU A 143 -4.76 -66.58 -19.40
CA LEU A 143 -3.39 -66.97 -19.73
C LEU A 143 -3.02 -68.32 -19.13
N SER A 144 -3.26 -68.51 -17.83
CA SER A 144 -3.00 -69.80 -17.16
C SER A 144 -3.78 -70.96 -17.80
N GLY A 145 -5.04 -70.71 -18.21
CA GLY A 145 -5.84 -71.68 -18.96
C GLY A 145 -5.28 -72.01 -20.34
N ALA A 146 -4.75 -71.01 -21.06
CA ALA A 146 -4.10 -71.22 -22.36
C ALA A 146 -2.80 -72.03 -22.24
N GLU A 147 -1.98 -71.75 -21.22
CA GLU A 147 -0.75 -72.50 -20.93
C GLU A 147 -1.03 -73.96 -20.56
N ALA A 148 -2.07 -74.21 -19.76
CA ALA A 148 -2.51 -75.56 -19.42
C ALA A 148 -2.99 -76.33 -20.67
N ARG A 149 -3.79 -75.69 -21.54
CA ARG A 149 -4.20 -76.26 -22.83
C ARG A 149 -3.01 -76.56 -23.72
N ARG A 150 -2.03 -75.66 -23.82
CA ARG A 150 -0.80 -75.91 -24.59
C ARG A 150 -0.09 -77.16 -24.10
N LYS A 151 0.08 -77.29 -22.78
CA LYS A 151 0.73 -78.47 -22.17
C LYS A 151 -0.03 -79.76 -22.52
N GLN A 152 -1.37 -79.72 -22.48
CA GLN A 152 -2.21 -80.86 -22.87
C GLN A 152 -2.07 -81.21 -24.36
N VAL A 153 -2.08 -80.21 -25.25
CA VAL A 153 -1.89 -80.41 -26.70
C VAL A 153 -0.53 -81.03 -26.98
N VAL A 154 0.55 -80.50 -26.39
CA VAL A 154 1.90 -81.04 -26.57
C VAL A 154 1.97 -82.50 -26.11
N ALA A 155 1.38 -82.83 -24.96
CA ALA A 155 1.36 -84.20 -24.45
C ALA A 155 0.58 -85.14 -25.37
N GLN A 156 -0.64 -84.76 -25.76
CA GLN A 156 -1.50 -85.57 -26.66
C GLN A 156 -0.82 -85.82 -28.02
N GLN A 157 -0.19 -84.79 -28.60
CA GLN A 157 0.50 -84.93 -29.88
C GLN A 157 1.80 -85.73 -29.76
N ALA A 158 2.49 -85.67 -28.62
CA ALA A 158 3.65 -86.52 -28.36
C ALA A 158 3.28 -88.01 -28.31
N GLU A 159 2.14 -88.35 -27.70
CA GLU A 159 1.63 -89.73 -27.69
C GLU A 159 1.31 -90.24 -29.10
N LEU A 160 0.67 -89.42 -29.95
CA LEU A 160 0.36 -89.78 -31.33
C LEU A 160 1.62 -89.98 -32.19
N VAL A 161 2.62 -89.12 -32.03
CA VAL A 161 3.92 -89.27 -32.72
C VAL A 161 4.66 -90.52 -32.22
N ALA A 162 4.64 -90.78 -30.91
CA ALA A 162 5.25 -91.98 -30.33
C ALA A 162 4.58 -93.26 -30.84
N ALA A 163 3.24 -93.29 -30.92
CA ALA A 163 2.51 -94.42 -31.48
C ALA A 163 2.85 -94.67 -32.96
N ALA A 164 2.90 -93.62 -33.79
CA ALA A 164 3.29 -93.75 -35.19
C ALA A 164 4.75 -94.21 -35.36
N ALA A 165 5.66 -93.75 -34.50
CA ALA A 165 7.06 -94.19 -34.50
C ALA A 165 7.21 -95.65 -34.07
N ALA A 166 6.45 -96.09 -33.07
CA ALA A 166 6.43 -97.48 -32.60
C ALA A 166 5.96 -98.44 -33.70
N THR A 167 4.92 -98.07 -34.46
CA THR A 167 4.45 -98.87 -35.61
C THR A 167 5.53 -99.02 -36.69
N LEU A 168 6.27 -97.94 -37.00
CA LEU A 168 7.36 -98.01 -37.96
C LEU A 168 8.49 -98.91 -37.45
N SER A 169 8.91 -98.74 -36.19
CA SER A 169 9.95 -99.58 -35.57
C SER A 169 9.56 -101.05 -35.58
N ALA A 170 8.31 -101.39 -35.24
CA ALA A 170 7.85 -102.78 -35.23
C ALA A 170 7.87 -103.43 -36.63
N LEU A 171 7.55 -102.67 -37.68
CA LEU A 171 7.67 -103.15 -39.07
C LEU A 171 9.12 -103.35 -39.50
N GLU A 172 10.02 -102.43 -39.12
CA GLU A 172 11.45 -102.53 -39.39
C GLU A 172 12.08 -103.74 -38.66
N ASP A 173 11.71 -103.96 -37.40
CA ASP A 173 12.14 -105.10 -36.59
C ASP A 173 11.61 -106.43 -37.19
N SER A 174 10.34 -106.48 -37.59
CA SER A 174 9.75 -107.67 -38.24
C SER A 174 10.45 -107.99 -39.56
N LEU A 175 10.78 -106.98 -40.36
CA LEU A 175 11.50 -107.16 -41.62
C LEU A 175 12.94 -107.65 -41.38
N ALA A 176 13.60 -107.16 -40.32
CA ALA A 176 14.93 -107.63 -39.94
C ALA A 176 14.91 -109.08 -39.45
N ALA A 177 13.90 -109.45 -38.65
CA ALA A 177 13.69 -110.82 -38.19
C ALA A 177 13.43 -111.76 -39.38
N ASP A 178 12.52 -111.39 -40.28
CA ASP A 178 12.21 -112.20 -41.47
C ASP A 178 13.42 -112.36 -42.40
N ARG A 179 14.26 -111.32 -42.55
CA ARG A 179 15.55 -111.43 -43.29
C ARG A 179 16.49 -112.46 -42.67
N THR A 180 16.54 -112.51 -41.35
CA THR A 180 17.38 -113.47 -40.62
C THR A 180 16.84 -114.88 -40.82
N THR A 181 15.53 -115.09 -40.61
CA THR A 181 14.87 -116.37 -40.86
C THR A 181 15.04 -116.87 -42.30
N LEU A 182 14.93 -115.97 -43.28
CA LEU A 182 15.16 -116.32 -44.69
C LEU A 182 16.59 -116.80 -44.94
N ALA A 183 17.58 -116.12 -44.35
CA ALA A 183 18.99 -116.50 -44.48
C ALA A 183 19.27 -117.88 -43.85
N ASP A 184 18.69 -118.14 -42.68
CA ASP A 184 18.82 -119.43 -41.98
C ASP A 184 18.17 -120.58 -42.79
N LEU A 185 16.93 -120.40 -43.26
CA LEU A 185 16.24 -121.39 -44.11
C LEU A 185 16.98 -121.65 -45.43
N GLN A 186 17.58 -120.63 -46.03
CA GLN A 186 18.39 -120.79 -47.25
C GLN A 186 19.68 -121.59 -46.98
N ALA A 187 20.32 -121.36 -45.83
CA ALA A 187 21.49 -122.12 -45.42
C ALA A 187 21.14 -123.60 -45.15
N GLU A 188 19.99 -123.86 -44.52
CA GLU A 188 19.48 -125.21 -44.26
C GLU A 188 19.09 -125.94 -45.56
N LEU A 189 18.40 -125.27 -46.48
CA LEU A 189 18.06 -125.81 -47.81
C LEU A 189 19.31 -126.20 -48.61
N ALA A 190 20.40 -125.42 -48.50
CA ALA A 190 21.65 -125.72 -49.18
C ALA A 190 22.39 -126.94 -48.59
N ALA A 191 22.08 -127.34 -47.35
CA ALA A 191 22.74 -128.42 -46.63
C ALA A 191 22.02 -129.78 -46.75
N THR A 192 20.70 -129.80 -47.04
CA THR A 192 19.92 -131.04 -47.16
C THR A 192 19.91 -131.61 -48.58
N THR A 193 19.79 -132.93 -48.69
CA THR A 193 19.58 -133.68 -49.94
C THR A 193 18.29 -134.50 -49.95
N ASP A 194 17.49 -134.47 -48.87
CA ASP A 194 16.22 -135.18 -48.80
C ASP A 194 15.15 -134.43 -49.64
N PRO A 195 14.54 -135.06 -50.66
CA PRO A 195 13.54 -134.41 -51.52
C PRO A 195 12.32 -133.86 -50.77
N THR A 196 11.94 -134.48 -49.66
CA THR A 196 10.76 -134.08 -48.86
C THR A 196 11.06 -132.82 -48.07
N GLU A 197 12.25 -132.77 -47.45
CA GLU A 197 12.73 -131.63 -46.67
C GLU A 197 12.99 -130.42 -47.58
N VAL A 198 13.57 -130.65 -48.77
CA VAL A 198 13.72 -129.63 -49.82
C VAL A 198 12.37 -128.99 -50.18
N ALA A 199 11.32 -129.80 -50.35
CA ALA A 199 9.99 -129.30 -50.69
C ALA A 199 9.40 -128.44 -49.56
N ASN A 200 9.54 -128.86 -48.30
CA ASN A 200 9.05 -128.12 -47.13
C ASN A 200 9.81 -126.79 -46.93
N LEU A 201 11.14 -126.81 -46.97
CA LEU A 201 11.97 -125.60 -46.84
C LEU A 201 11.70 -124.61 -47.97
N THR A 202 11.47 -125.10 -49.20
CA THR A 202 11.09 -124.23 -50.34
C THR A 202 9.74 -123.54 -50.10
N ALA A 203 8.78 -124.26 -49.49
CA ALA A 203 7.49 -123.68 -49.11
C ALA A 203 7.65 -122.61 -48.01
N ASP A 204 8.40 -122.91 -46.94
CA ASP A 204 8.67 -121.98 -45.84
C ASP A 204 9.39 -120.71 -46.33
N ILE A 205 10.39 -120.86 -47.21
CA ILE A 205 11.09 -119.74 -47.85
C ILE A 205 10.11 -118.87 -48.63
N THR A 206 9.20 -119.48 -49.40
CA THR A 206 8.21 -118.75 -50.20
C THR A 206 7.25 -117.97 -49.28
N GLU A 207 6.85 -118.56 -48.15
CA GLU A 207 6.01 -117.90 -47.15
C GLU A 207 6.72 -116.72 -46.49
N VAL A 208 7.98 -116.88 -46.06
CA VAL A 208 8.78 -115.79 -45.50
C VAL A 208 8.99 -114.67 -46.52
N GLN A 209 9.29 -115.00 -47.79
CA GLN A 209 9.42 -114.01 -48.86
C GLN A 209 8.12 -113.22 -49.09
N SER A 210 6.96 -113.88 -49.03
CA SER A 210 5.65 -113.24 -49.12
C SER A 210 5.42 -112.28 -47.95
N ARG A 211 5.72 -112.70 -46.71
CA ARG A 211 5.62 -111.86 -45.51
C ARG A 211 6.57 -110.66 -45.54
N MET A 212 7.81 -110.85 -46.02
CA MET A 212 8.77 -109.77 -46.23
C MET A 212 8.28 -108.75 -47.25
N ALA A 213 7.77 -109.21 -48.41
CA ALA A 213 7.24 -108.31 -49.44
C ALA A 213 6.06 -107.49 -48.91
N ALA A 214 5.16 -108.12 -48.13
CA ALA A 214 4.05 -107.44 -47.47
C ALA A 214 4.53 -106.40 -46.45
N THR A 215 5.48 -106.75 -45.58
CA THR A 215 6.06 -105.83 -44.58
C THR A 215 6.79 -104.67 -45.24
N GLN A 216 7.60 -104.94 -46.27
CA GLN A 216 8.32 -103.93 -47.04
C GLN A 216 7.37 -102.96 -47.75
N ALA A 217 6.22 -103.44 -48.22
CA ALA A 217 5.19 -102.59 -48.83
C ALA A 217 4.44 -101.72 -47.79
N ALA A 218 4.38 -102.14 -46.52
CA ALA A 218 3.73 -101.38 -45.44
C ALA A 218 4.60 -100.23 -44.89
N ILE A 219 5.94 -100.33 -44.97
CA ILE A 219 6.88 -99.33 -44.42
C ILE A 219 6.63 -97.91 -44.97
N PRO A 220 6.49 -97.66 -46.30
CA PRO A 220 6.22 -96.32 -46.81
C PRO A 220 4.93 -95.70 -46.24
N GLY A 221 3.90 -96.51 -45.99
CA GLY A 221 2.67 -96.08 -45.34
C GLY A 221 2.90 -95.67 -43.89
N ALA A 222 3.67 -96.45 -43.12
CA ALA A 222 4.05 -96.11 -41.75
C ALA A 222 4.93 -94.84 -41.67
N GLN A 223 5.88 -94.68 -42.61
CA GLN A 223 6.70 -93.46 -42.73
C GLN A 223 5.84 -92.23 -43.05
N ALA A 224 4.87 -92.36 -43.97
CA ALA A 224 3.93 -91.30 -44.29
C ALA A 224 3.06 -90.93 -43.07
N ASN A 225 2.59 -91.93 -42.31
CA ASN A 225 1.82 -91.73 -41.08
C ASN A 225 2.62 -91.00 -40.00
N LEU A 226 3.88 -91.37 -39.79
CA LEU A 226 4.77 -90.67 -38.85
C LEU A 226 5.04 -89.23 -39.29
N ALA A 227 5.27 -89.00 -40.58
CA ALA A 227 5.46 -87.66 -41.12
C ALA A 227 4.19 -86.81 -40.97
N ALA A 228 3.00 -87.40 -41.19
CA ALA A 228 1.72 -86.74 -40.95
C ALA A 228 1.53 -86.40 -39.47
N ALA A 229 1.79 -87.32 -38.56
CA ALA A 229 1.69 -87.09 -37.11
C ALA A 229 2.62 -85.95 -36.65
N LYS A 230 3.85 -85.89 -37.16
CA LYS A 230 4.79 -84.79 -36.86
C LYS A 230 4.28 -83.44 -37.37
N ARG A 231 3.74 -83.37 -38.59
CA ARG A 231 3.15 -82.14 -39.14
C ARG A 231 1.93 -81.68 -38.33
N THR A 232 1.04 -82.60 -37.96
CA THR A 232 -0.13 -82.29 -37.12
C THR A 232 0.28 -81.77 -35.75
N ARG A 233 1.30 -82.38 -35.12
CA ARG A 233 1.89 -81.86 -33.88
C ARG A 233 2.37 -80.43 -34.05
N ASP A 234 3.16 -80.14 -35.08
CA ASP A 234 3.78 -78.82 -35.27
C ASP A 234 2.70 -77.73 -35.47
N THR A 235 1.66 -78.02 -36.25
CA THR A 235 0.52 -77.11 -36.42
C THR A 235 -0.24 -76.91 -35.10
N ALA A 236 -0.57 -77.98 -34.39
CA ALA A 236 -1.34 -77.90 -33.14
C ALA A 236 -0.57 -77.16 -32.03
N VAL A 237 0.75 -77.37 -31.94
CA VAL A 237 1.62 -76.66 -30.99
C VAL A 237 1.71 -75.18 -31.36
N LEU A 238 1.85 -74.84 -32.65
CA LEU A 238 1.88 -73.47 -33.11
C LEU A 238 0.56 -72.72 -32.78
N GLU A 239 -0.59 -73.34 -33.01
CA GLU A 239 -1.89 -72.76 -32.65
C GLU A 239 -2.02 -72.53 -31.14
N ALA A 240 -1.54 -73.47 -30.34
CA ALA A 240 -1.54 -73.34 -28.88
C ALA A 240 -0.57 -72.23 -28.40
N ASP A 241 0.60 -72.10 -29.02
CA ASP A 241 1.56 -71.01 -28.75
C ASP A 241 1.00 -69.64 -29.14
N GLN A 242 0.30 -69.54 -30.27
CA GLN A 242 -0.40 -68.33 -30.68
C GLN A 242 -1.50 -67.94 -29.69
N ALA A 243 -2.25 -68.92 -29.18
CA ALA A 243 -3.27 -68.68 -28.16
C ALA A 243 -2.65 -68.16 -26.85
N VAL A 244 -1.52 -68.73 -26.39
CA VAL A 244 -0.78 -68.23 -25.23
C VAL A 244 -0.30 -66.81 -25.45
N THR A 245 0.33 -66.52 -26.60
CA THR A 245 0.83 -65.19 -26.96
C THR A 245 -0.29 -64.15 -26.98
N ALA A 246 -1.46 -64.50 -27.53
CA ALA A 246 -2.63 -63.63 -27.51
C ALA A 246 -3.10 -63.32 -26.08
N GLN A 247 -3.14 -64.31 -25.19
CA GLN A 247 -3.52 -64.09 -23.77
C GLN A 247 -2.44 -63.34 -22.97
N GLN A 248 -1.17 -63.46 -23.33
CA GLN A 248 -0.11 -62.62 -22.75
C GLN A 248 -0.34 -61.14 -23.13
N GLY A 249 -0.68 -60.87 -24.38
CA GLY A 249 -1.02 -59.53 -24.85
C GLY A 249 -2.23 -58.92 -24.12
N THR A 250 -3.29 -59.68 -23.87
CA THR A 250 -4.47 -59.21 -23.12
C THR A 250 -4.14 -58.93 -21.66
N ARG A 251 -3.32 -59.79 -21.02
CA ARG A 251 -2.85 -59.59 -19.64
C ARG A 251 -1.97 -58.34 -19.52
N ASP A 252 -1.06 -58.12 -20.45
CA ASP A 252 -0.18 -56.94 -20.42
C ASP A 252 -0.96 -55.65 -20.67
N ALA A 253 -1.96 -55.68 -21.57
CA ALA A 253 -2.87 -54.56 -21.76
C ALA A 253 -3.67 -54.25 -20.48
N ALA A 254 -4.20 -55.28 -19.79
CA ALA A 254 -4.90 -55.11 -18.53
C ALA A 254 -4.00 -54.57 -17.41
N ALA A 255 -2.75 -55.04 -17.32
CA ALA A 255 -1.76 -54.53 -16.37
C ALA A 255 -1.42 -53.06 -16.61
N LYS A 256 -1.23 -52.66 -17.88
CA LYS A 256 -1.03 -51.25 -18.25
C LYS A 256 -2.24 -50.38 -17.90
N ALA A 257 -3.46 -50.85 -18.18
CA ALA A 257 -4.67 -50.13 -17.83
C ALA A 257 -4.81 -49.93 -16.31
N LEU A 258 -4.50 -50.96 -15.50
CA LEU A 258 -4.47 -50.84 -14.05
C LEU A 258 -3.42 -49.83 -13.57
N ALA A 259 -2.22 -49.85 -14.14
CA ALA A 259 -1.17 -48.89 -13.82
C ALA A 259 -1.59 -47.45 -14.15
N GLN A 260 -2.23 -47.23 -15.32
CA GLN A 260 -2.77 -45.93 -15.71
C GLN A 260 -3.87 -45.44 -14.75
N GLN A 261 -4.78 -46.32 -14.32
CA GLN A 261 -5.82 -45.96 -13.35
C GLN A 261 -5.22 -45.59 -11.98
N LYS A 262 -4.24 -46.35 -11.50
CA LYS A 262 -3.52 -46.02 -10.26
C LYS A 262 -2.75 -44.69 -10.38
N ALA A 263 -2.11 -44.43 -11.51
CA ALA A 263 -1.39 -43.18 -11.75
C ALA A 263 -2.36 -41.98 -11.83
N ALA A 264 -3.49 -42.12 -12.53
CA ALA A 264 -4.52 -41.10 -12.60
C ALA A 264 -5.09 -40.78 -11.21
N ALA A 265 -5.39 -41.82 -10.41
CA ALA A 265 -5.83 -41.64 -9.03
C ALA A 265 -4.74 -40.98 -8.15
N ALA A 266 -3.46 -41.33 -8.33
CA ALA A 266 -2.36 -40.72 -7.58
C ALA A 266 -2.16 -39.23 -7.93
N VAL A 267 -2.25 -38.87 -9.22
CA VAL A 267 -2.22 -37.46 -9.66
C VAL A 267 -3.43 -36.70 -9.13
N ALA A 268 -4.61 -37.33 -9.12
CA ALA A 268 -5.81 -36.73 -8.56
C ALA A 268 -5.72 -36.59 -7.01
N GLN A 269 -5.08 -37.53 -6.32
CA GLN A 269 -4.89 -37.51 -4.87
C GLN A 269 -3.87 -36.47 -4.39
N GLN A 270 -3.04 -35.93 -5.27
CA GLN A 270 -2.27 -34.74 -4.91
C GLN A 270 -3.27 -33.65 -4.50
N GLY A 271 -2.97 -32.95 -3.41
CA GLY A 271 -3.87 -31.97 -2.82
C GLY A 271 -4.35 -30.91 -3.82
N PRO A 272 -5.34 -30.08 -3.45
CA PRO A 272 -5.76 -28.98 -4.31
C PRO A 272 -4.52 -28.21 -4.73
N ARG A 273 -4.32 -28.08 -6.06
CA ARG A 273 -3.10 -27.49 -6.61
C ARG A 273 -2.86 -26.16 -5.91
N ASP A 274 -1.64 -25.87 -5.49
CA ASP A 274 -1.33 -24.64 -4.74
C ASP A 274 -1.88 -23.39 -5.44
N GLY A 275 -1.91 -23.38 -6.78
CA GLY A 275 -2.52 -22.33 -7.58
C GLY A 275 -4.03 -22.14 -7.41
N THR A 276 -4.82 -23.20 -7.20
CA THR A 276 -6.28 -23.07 -6.97
C THR A 276 -6.59 -22.54 -5.57
N VAL A 277 -5.81 -22.94 -4.56
CA VAL A 277 -5.97 -22.43 -3.20
C VAL A 277 -5.51 -20.97 -3.14
N ALA A 278 -4.37 -20.64 -3.76
CA ALA A 278 -3.87 -19.27 -3.84
C ALA A 278 -4.85 -18.32 -4.55
N ALA A 279 -5.47 -18.77 -5.65
CA ALA A 279 -6.49 -17.98 -6.35
C ALA A 279 -7.73 -17.75 -5.47
N ALA A 280 -8.21 -18.78 -4.75
CA ALA A 280 -9.34 -18.64 -3.84
C ALA A 280 -9.01 -17.75 -2.63
N ALA A 281 -7.79 -17.83 -2.09
CA ALA A 281 -7.32 -16.95 -1.02
C ALA A 281 -7.28 -15.48 -1.48
N ALA A 282 -6.75 -15.22 -2.69
CA ALA A 282 -6.75 -13.88 -3.27
C ALA A 282 -8.18 -13.32 -3.47
N GLN A 283 -9.16 -14.17 -3.76
CA GLN A 283 -10.57 -13.75 -3.82
C GLN A 283 -11.13 -13.36 -2.45
N VAL A 284 -10.76 -14.08 -1.39
CA VAL A 284 -11.13 -13.70 -0.01
C VAL A 284 -10.51 -12.34 0.34
N ASP A 285 -9.24 -12.12 0.02
CA ASP A 285 -8.57 -10.84 0.28
C ASP A 285 -9.24 -9.69 -0.49
N ALA A 286 -9.57 -9.89 -1.77
CA ALA A 286 -10.32 -8.90 -2.55
C ALA A 286 -11.72 -8.62 -1.98
N ALA A 287 -12.42 -9.66 -1.52
CA ALA A 287 -13.74 -9.51 -0.91
C ALA A 287 -13.68 -8.79 0.44
N ARG A 288 -12.63 -9.00 1.25
CA ARG A 288 -12.39 -8.24 2.49
C ARG A 288 -12.19 -6.76 2.20
N VAL A 289 -11.36 -6.42 1.22
CA VAL A 289 -11.18 -5.02 0.79
C VAL A 289 -12.51 -4.40 0.34
N ALA A 290 -13.37 -5.16 -0.34
CA ALA A 290 -14.69 -4.68 -0.73
C ALA A 290 -15.62 -4.44 0.49
N VAL A 291 -15.54 -5.30 1.52
CA VAL A 291 -16.24 -5.07 2.79
C VAL A 291 -15.70 -3.81 3.48
N ASP A 292 -14.38 -3.66 3.61
CA ASP A 292 -13.76 -2.49 4.24
C ASP A 292 -14.17 -1.18 3.53
N GLN A 293 -14.22 -1.20 2.20
CA GLN A 293 -14.69 -0.07 1.38
C GLN A 293 -16.18 0.22 1.63
N ALA A 294 -17.02 -0.81 1.70
CA ALA A 294 -18.44 -0.65 1.97
C ALA A 294 -18.71 -0.17 3.41
N GLU A 295 -17.95 -0.64 4.39
CA GLU A 295 -18.00 -0.15 5.77
C GLU A 295 -17.58 1.31 5.86
N THR A 296 -16.52 1.69 5.15
CA THR A 296 -16.10 3.09 5.04
C THR A 296 -17.17 3.95 4.38
N ALA A 297 -17.83 3.44 3.32
CA ALA A 297 -18.94 4.14 2.69
C ALA A 297 -20.13 4.33 3.66
N VAL A 298 -20.45 3.32 4.48
CA VAL A 298 -21.46 3.46 5.55
C VAL A 298 -21.01 4.48 6.60
N ALA A 299 -19.76 4.45 7.04
CA ALA A 299 -19.23 5.42 8.00
C ALA A 299 -19.30 6.87 7.47
N ASN A 300 -19.01 7.05 6.17
CA ASN A 300 -19.06 8.34 5.49
C ASN A 300 -20.48 8.88 5.25
N THR A 301 -21.54 8.15 5.64
CA THR A 301 -22.92 8.68 5.67
C THR A 301 -23.17 9.65 6.83
N VAL A 302 -22.23 9.71 7.80
CA VAL A 302 -22.27 10.64 8.92
C VAL A 302 -21.07 11.57 8.83
N LEU A 303 -21.34 12.85 8.57
CA LEU A 303 -20.32 13.89 8.61
C LEU A 303 -19.97 14.20 10.06
N ARG A 304 -18.70 14.02 10.43
CA ARG A 304 -18.20 14.27 11.79
C ARG A 304 -17.22 15.45 11.82
N ALA A 305 -17.14 16.12 12.96
CA ALA A 305 -16.15 17.19 13.17
C ALA A 305 -14.71 16.61 13.23
N PRO A 306 -13.76 17.08 12.41
CA PRO A 306 -12.38 16.60 12.44
C PRO A 306 -11.55 17.15 13.61
N PHE A 307 -11.98 18.24 14.25
CA PHE A 307 -11.35 18.88 15.41
C PHE A 307 -12.39 19.66 16.24
N ASP A 308 -12.02 20.15 17.43
CA ASP A 308 -12.89 20.97 18.29
C ASP A 308 -13.05 22.38 17.72
N GLY A 309 -14.27 22.90 17.62
CA GLY A 309 -14.47 24.23 17.05
C GLY A 309 -15.90 24.73 17.09
N VAL A 310 -16.13 25.89 16.49
CA VAL A 310 -17.45 26.52 16.41
C VAL A 310 -17.96 26.45 14.96
N ILE A 311 -19.24 26.15 14.81
CA ILE A 311 -19.89 26.11 13.49
C ILE A 311 -20.09 27.54 12.97
N SER A 312 -19.39 27.89 11.90
CA SER A 312 -19.51 29.20 11.25
C SER A 312 -20.72 29.28 10.34
N THR A 313 -20.96 28.25 9.54
CA THR A 313 -22.13 28.18 8.65
C THR A 313 -22.64 26.74 8.53
N VAL A 314 -23.96 26.60 8.41
CA VAL A 314 -24.63 25.34 8.08
C VAL A 314 -25.39 25.54 6.77
N SER A 315 -24.87 24.91 5.72
CA SER A 315 -25.46 24.94 4.37
C SER A 315 -26.31 23.70 4.09
N ALA A 316 -26.24 22.68 4.95
CA ALA A 316 -27.02 21.45 4.83
C ALA A 316 -28.52 21.68 5.09
N VAL A 317 -29.37 21.18 4.20
CA VAL A 317 -30.83 21.25 4.34
C VAL A 317 -31.42 19.84 4.27
N VAL A 318 -32.25 19.49 5.26
CA VAL A 318 -32.95 18.20 5.28
C VAL A 318 -33.80 18.03 4.02
N GLY A 319 -33.68 16.88 3.36
CA GLY A 319 -34.37 16.56 2.11
C GLY A 319 -33.66 17.01 0.84
N GLN A 320 -32.53 17.73 0.93
CA GLN A 320 -31.72 18.09 -0.24
C GLN A 320 -30.62 17.06 -0.52
N PRO A 321 -30.18 16.91 -1.78
CA PRO A 321 -29.05 16.07 -2.13
C PRO A 321 -27.74 16.71 -1.64
N SER A 322 -26.89 15.91 -1.02
CA SER A 322 -25.50 16.25 -0.72
C SER A 322 -24.59 15.62 -1.78
N THR A 323 -23.94 16.45 -2.60
CA THR A 323 -22.88 16.01 -3.53
C THR A 323 -21.53 16.09 -2.83
N GLY A 324 -20.86 14.95 -2.62
CA GLY A 324 -19.64 14.82 -1.84
C GLY A 324 -18.35 15.35 -2.49
N SER A 325 -18.38 16.55 -3.07
CA SER A 325 -17.20 17.15 -3.71
C SER A 325 -16.79 18.43 -2.98
N ALA A 326 -15.79 18.31 -2.09
CA ALA A 326 -15.03 19.46 -1.60
C ALA A 326 -14.02 19.84 -2.70
N SER A 327 -14.41 20.76 -3.59
CA SER A 327 -13.45 21.34 -4.54
C SER A 327 -12.50 22.28 -3.79
N THR A 328 -11.20 21.96 -3.79
CA THR A 328 -10.15 22.85 -3.26
C THR A 328 -9.73 23.96 -4.24
N THR A 329 -10.41 24.10 -5.38
CA THR A 329 -10.10 25.10 -6.41
C THR A 329 -11.28 26.06 -6.55
N GLY A 330 -11.04 27.33 -6.25
CA GLY A 330 -12.05 28.37 -6.00
C GLY A 330 -13.16 28.48 -7.04
N GLY A 331 -14.40 28.54 -6.52
CA GLY A 331 -15.60 28.93 -7.26
C GLY A 331 -16.81 28.01 -7.01
N SER A 332 -17.60 28.33 -5.98
CA SER A 332 -18.86 27.68 -5.51
C SER A 332 -18.69 26.66 -4.38
N HIS A 333 -18.99 27.10 -3.16
CA HIS A 333 -18.91 26.39 -1.88
C HIS A 333 -19.94 25.25 -1.81
N SER A 334 -19.48 23.99 -1.84
CA SER A 334 -20.32 22.78 -1.73
C SER A 334 -20.15 22.07 -0.37
N GLY A 335 -19.54 22.74 0.60
CA GLY A 335 -19.49 22.28 1.98
C GLY A 335 -20.87 22.30 2.63
N LEU A 336 -21.18 21.25 3.37
CA LEU A 336 -22.39 21.16 4.18
C LEU A 336 -22.28 22.00 5.45
N VAL A 337 -21.08 22.07 6.03
CA VAL A 337 -20.80 22.75 7.29
C VAL A 337 -19.41 23.39 7.24
N THR A 338 -19.29 24.63 7.70
CA THR A 338 -17.98 25.27 7.90
C THR A 338 -17.63 25.26 9.38
N LEU A 339 -16.54 24.59 9.74
CA LEU A 339 -16.03 24.48 11.10
C LEU A 339 -14.82 25.39 11.27
N VAL A 340 -14.83 26.24 12.30
CA VAL A 340 -13.74 27.16 12.61
C VAL A 340 -13.08 26.73 13.91
N ASP A 341 -11.76 26.58 13.87
CA ASP A 341 -10.97 26.40 15.08
C ASP A 341 -10.98 27.70 15.90
N SER A 342 -11.56 27.62 17.09
CA SER A 342 -11.69 28.74 18.04
C SER A 342 -10.66 28.70 19.16
N SER A 343 -9.81 27.66 19.19
CA SER A 343 -8.82 27.45 20.26
C SER A 343 -7.60 28.35 20.14
N SER A 344 -7.36 28.95 18.97
CA SER A 344 -6.26 29.88 18.76
C SER A 344 -6.68 31.03 17.84
N LEU A 345 -6.55 32.25 18.36
CA LEU A 345 -6.69 33.48 17.58
C LEU A 345 -5.31 33.94 17.10
N SER A 346 -5.27 34.54 15.92
CA SER A 346 -4.08 35.22 15.43
C SER A 346 -4.43 36.56 14.81
N VAL A 347 -3.45 37.46 14.69
CA VAL A 347 -3.59 38.71 13.95
C VAL A 347 -2.64 38.66 12.77
N GLU A 348 -3.21 38.87 11.58
CA GLU A 348 -2.43 39.09 10.36
C GLU A 348 -2.11 40.58 10.25
N ALA A 349 -0.87 40.96 10.52
CA ALA A 349 -0.40 42.34 10.45
C ALA A 349 0.40 42.56 9.17
N MET A 350 0.16 43.70 8.52
CA MET A 350 0.86 44.10 7.30
C MET A 350 2.01 45.03 7.67
N ILE A 351 3.25 44.54 7.53
CA ILE A 351 4.47 45.26 7.89
C ILE A 351 5.10 45.84 6.63
N ALA A 352 5.52 47.10 6.66
CA ALA A 352 6.21 47.72 5.53
C ALA A 352 7.57 47.05 5.25
N GLU A 353 7.97 46.97 3.98
CA GLU A 353 9.24 46.36 3.55
C GLU A 353 10.47 46.90 4.32
N ALA A 354 10.50 48.20 4.61
CA ALA A 354 11.59 48.83 5.35
C ALA A 354 11.77 48.24 6.76
N ASP A 355 10.67 47.88 7.42
CA ASP A 355 10.66 47.39 8.80
C ASP A 355 10.66 45.86 8.88
N ALA A 356 10.19 45.18 7.84
CA ALA A 356 10.08 43.72 7.78
C ALA A 356 11.43 43.00 7.98
N THR A 357 12.55 43.65 7.62
CA THR A 357 13.90 43.10 7.83
C THR A 357 14.33 42.99 9.30
N SER A 358 13.69 43.74 10.19
CA SER A 358 14.01 43.76 11.63
C SER A 358 13.11 42.84 12.47
N VAL A 359 12.08 42.28 11.84
CA VAL A 359 11.09 41.42 12.50
C VAL A 359 11.49 39.96 12.35
N GLU A 360 11.55 39.24 13.48
CA GLU A 360 11.95 37.84 13.55
C GLU A 360 10.90 36.99 14.26
N LEU A 361 10.90 35.68 13.97
CA LEU A 361 10.04 34.71 14.62
C LEU A 361 10.33 34.67 16.13
N GLY A 362 9.27 34.64 16.95
CA GLY A 362 9.35 34.58 18.41
C GLY A 362 9.42 35.93 19.12
N GLN A 363 9.50 37.05 18.41
CA GLN A 363 9.46 38.39 19.02
C GLN A 363 8.11 38.64 19.70
N THR A 364 8.14 39.38 20.82
CA THR A 364 6.93 39.78 21.57
C THR A 364 6.25 40.94 20.86
N ALA A 365 4.95 40.82 20.66
CA ALA A 365 4.12 41.84 20.03
C ALA A 365 2.99 42.24 20.97
N THR A 366 2.79 43.55 21.15
CA THR A 366 1.62 44.08 21.84
C THR A 366 0.54 44.36 20.80
N VAL A 367 -0.60 43.71 20.93
CA VAL A 367 -1.75 43.85 20.05
C VAL A 367 -2.80 44.69 20.76
N GLU A 368 -3.17 45.81 20.18
CA GLU A 368 -4.25 46.68 20.65
C GLU A 368 -5.45 46.57 19.72
N LEU A 369 -6.64 46.37 20.31
CA LEU A 369 -7.91 46.37 19.58
C LEU A 369 -8.61 47.71 19.80
N PRO A 370 -8.64 48.61 18.79
CA PRO A 370 -9.21 49.95 18.96
C PRO A 370 -10.70 49.94 19.33
N ALA A 371 -11.42 48.89 18.93
CA ALA A 371 -12.86 48.75 19.20
C ALA A 371 -13.19 48.48 20.68
N SER A 372 -12.28 47.82 21.42
CA SER A 372 -12.45 47.51 22.85
C SER A 372 -11.48 48.25 23.77
N ALA A 373 -10.46 48.93 23.21
CA ALA A 373 -9.33 49.51 23.92
C ALA A 373 -8.57 48.51 24.80
N GLU A 374 -8.65 47.22 24.47
CA GLU A 374 -7.95 46.14 25.16
C GLU A 374 -6.59 45.88 24.50
N THR A 375 -5.61 45.51 25.32
CA THR A 375 -4.25 45.17 24.87
C THR A 375 -3.90 43.74 25.26
N PHE A 376 -3.28 43.03 24.33
CA PHE A 376 -2.89 41.64 24.49
C PHE A 376 -1.42 41.46 24.13
N ASN A 377 -0.74 40.56 24.85
CA ASN A 377 0.61 40.15 24.50
C ASN A 377 0.54 38.92 23.61
N GLY A 378 1.03 39.07 22.38
CA GLY A 378 1.17 38.01 21.41
C GLY A 378 2.62 37.77 21.03
N THR A 379 2.84 36.76 20.19
CA THR A 379 4.16 36.39 19.66
C THR A 379 4.11 36.22 18.15
N VAL A 380 5.14 36.70 17.45
CA VAL A 380 5.27 36.50 16.01
C VAL A 380 5.54 35.01 15.73
N VAL A 381 4.62 34.32 15.05
CA VAL A 381 4.72 32.88 14.77
C VAL A 381 5.00 32.56 13.30
N SER A 382 4.71 33.49 12.39
CA SER A 382 5.02 33.36 10.97
C SER A 382 5.25 34.73 10.34
N ILE A 383 6.09 34.78 9.31
CA ILE A 383 6.28 35.91 8.42
C ILE A 383 6.26 35.35 6.99
N ASP A 384 5.26 35.74 6.20
CA ASP A 384 5.14 35.25 4.84
C ASP A 384 6.24 35.87 3.96
N PRO A 385 6.98 35.06 3.19
CA PRO A 385 8.04 35.56 2.32
C PRO A 385 7.49 36.29 1.08
N ALA A 386 6.19 36.17 0.80
CA ALA A 386 5.53 36.81 -0.33
C ALA A 386 5.05 38.21 0.05
N SER A 387 5.49 39.23 -0.70
CA SER A 387 5.03 40.60 -0.53
C SER A 387 3.66 40.84 -1.17
N THR A 388 2.84 41.67 -0.54
CA THR A 388 1.60 42.23 -1.11
C THR A 388 1.78 43.73 -1.33
N VAL A 389 1.37 44.26 -2.49
CA VAL A 389 1.44 45.70 -2.78
C VAL A 389 0.06 46.32 -2.62
N ILE A 390 -0.10 47.23 -1.68
CA ILE A 390 -1.33 48.00 -1.45
C ILE A 390 -0.97 49.48 -1.54
N ASP A 391 -1.71 50.24 -2.36
CA ASP A 391 -1.47 51.68 -2.58
C ASP A 391 0.00 52.03 -2.89
N ASN A 392 0.65 51.17 -3.72
CA ASN A 392 2.04 51.30 -4.13
C ASN A 392 3.08 51.18 -2.98
N VAL A 393 2.67 50.61 -1.84
CA VAL A 393 3.54 50.26 -0.69
C VAL A 393 3.68 48.74 -0.61
N VAL A 394 4.93 48.27 -0.52
CA VAL A 394 5.27 46.84 -0.38
C VAL A 394 5.12 46.42 1.08
N LEU A 395 4.27 45.43 1.33
CA LEU A 395 3.92 44.93 2.66
C LEU A 395 4.21 43.43 2.77
N TYR A 396 4.72 43.00 3.91
CA TYR A 396 4.90 41.61 4.28
C TYR A 396 3.91 41.23 5.38
N LYS A 397 3.26 40.08 5.22
CA LYS A 397 2.29 39.60 6.20
C LYS A 397 3.01 38.89 7.33
N ALA A 398 2.85 39.38 8.56
CA ALA A 398 3.27 38.68 9.76
C ALA A 398 2.04 38.16 10.52
N VAL A 399 2.14 36.94 11.05
CA VAL A 399 1.09 36.31 11.86
C VAL A 399 1.52 36.34 13.32
N ILE A 400 0.70 36.99 14.15
CA ILE A 400 0.92 37.11 15.59
C ILE A 400 -0.08 36.20 16.28
N SER A 401 0.40 35.20 17.03
CA SER A 401 -0.46 34.34 17.85
C SER A 401 -0.90 35.10 19.11
N LEU A 402 -2.20 35.03 19.42
CA LEU A 402 -2.78 35.54 20.66
C LEU A 402 -3.24 34.38 21.54
N PRO A 403 -2.67 34.22 22.75
CA PRO A 403 -3.08 33.19 23.69
C PRO A 403 -4.34 33.63 24.47
N VAL A 404 -5.45 33.89 23.76
CA VAL A 404 -6.73 34.31 24.36
C VAL A 404 -7.90 33.57 23.73
N ASP A 405 -8.91 33.29 24.57
CA ASP A 405 -10.13 32.60 24.15
C ASP A 405 -11.02 33.51 23.28
N ALA A 406 -11.64 32.92 22.25
CA ALA A 406 -12.42 33.62 21.23
C ALA A 406 -13.73 34.27 21.72
N ASP A 407 -14.14 34.06 22.96
CA ASP A 407 -15.42 34.56 23.50
C ASP A 407 -15.47 36.10 23.61
N SER A 408 -14.32 36.78 23.59
CA SER A 408 -14.22 38.25 23.75
C SER A 408 -13.90 39.02 22.46
N ILE A 409 -13.36 38.34 21.43
CA ILE A 409 -12.81 39.00 20.24
C ILE A 409 -13.46 38.45 18.97
N ARG A 410 -14.02 39.33 18.14
CA ARG A 410 -14.59 38.92 16.84
C ARG A 410 -13.50 38.89 15.77
N THR A 411 -13.50 37.83 14.98
CA THR A 411 -12.68 37.75 13.77
C THR A 411 -13.06 38.84 12.78
N GLY A 412 -12.08 39.33 12.02
CA GLY A 412 -12.21 40.47 11.11
C GLY A 412 -12.07 41.85 11.77
N GLN A 413 -11.95 41.96 13.09
CA GLN A 413 -11.65 43.24 13.74
C GLN A 413 -10.26 43.75 13.38
N THR A 414 -10.13 45.06 13.17
CA THR A 414 -8.83 45.72 13.00
C THR A 414 -8.05 45.70 14.32
N ALA A 415 -6.77 45.41 14.25
CA ALA A 415 -5.85 45.43 15.37
C ALA A 415 -4.60 46.26 15.01
N THR A 416 -4.09 46.99 15.98
CA THR A 416 -2.78 47.66 15.88
C THR A 416 -1.76 46.79 16.60
N VAL A 417 -0.72 46.37 15.88
CA VAL A 417 0.32 45.50 16.41
C VAL A 417 1.60 46.30 16.55
N THR A 418 2.19 46.28 17.74
CA THR A 418 3.51 46.85 18.00
C THR A 418 4.46 45.71 18.36
N ILE A 419 5.32 45.34 17.42
CA ILE A 419 6.30 44.27 17.56
C ILE A 419 7.56 44.85 18.16
N THR A 420 8.06 44.24 19.23
CA THR A 420 9.33 44.65 19.84
C THR A 420 10.47 43.90 19.18
N THR A 421 11.28 44.59 18.37
CA THR A 421 12.37 43.99 17.58
C THR A 421 13.64 43.84 18.39
N ARG A 422 13.93 44.82 19.27
CA ARG A 422 15.07 44.79 20.19
C ARG A 422 14.71 45.39 21.54
N THR A 423 15.25 44.81 22.60
CA THR A 423 15.14 45.36 23.97
C THR A 423 16.51 45.51 24.61
N ALA A 424 16.69 46.60 25.34
CA ALA A 424 17.87 46.88 26.15
C ALA A 424 17.40 47.29 27.54
N THR A 425 17.53 46.41 28.53
CA THR A 425 17.04 46.62 29.90
C THR A 425 18.14 47.10 30.84
N GLY A 426 17.83 48.10 31.67
CA GLY A 426 18.73 48.66 32.66
C GLY A 426 19.96 49.37 32.06
N VAL A 427 19.88 49.84 30.82
CA VAL A 427 21.02 50.45 30.11
C VAL A 427 21.10 51.95 30.36
N LEU A 428 22.32 52.50 30.36
CA LEU A 428 22.50 53.94 30.45
C LEU A 428 21.96 54.57 29.17
N SER A 429 21.04 55.52 29.30
CA SER A 429 20.48 56.18 28.12
C SER A 429 20.38 57.68 28.28
N LEU A 430 20.56 58.34 27.16
CA LEU A 430 20.45 59.78 27.04
C LEU A 430 19.41 60.14 25.97
N PRO A 431 18.72 61.27 26.10
CA PRO A 431 17.93 61.83 25.00
C PRO A 431 18.79 61.94 23.74
N SER A 432 18.23 61.66 22.57
CA SER A 432 18.96 61.74 21.30
C SER A 432 19.58 63.13 21.06
N SER A 433 18.96 64.19 21.58
CA SER A 433 19.48 65.57 21.53
C SER A 433 20.72 65.84 22.38
N ALA A 434 21.08 64.95 23.31
CA ALA A 434 22.28 65.08 24.15
C ALA A 434 23.55 64.53 23.48
N ILE A 435 23.40 63.83 22.35
CA ILE A 435 24.50 63.14 21.66
C ILE A 435 24.84 63.92 20.39
N GLY A 436 26.08 64.36 20.29
CA GLY A 436 26.65 64.93 19.07
C GLY A 436 27.34 63.86 18.24
N THR A 437 27.30 64.00 16.92
CA THR A 437 28.02 63.12 16.00
C THR A 437 28.93 63.95 15.10
N THR A 438 30.22 63.61 15.09
CA THR A 438 31.21 64.23 14.20
C THR A 438 31.94 63.12 13.46
N ASP A 439 31.93 63.14 12.13
CA ASP A 439 32.57 62.14 11.25
C ASP A 439 32.21 60.68 11.61
N GLY A 440 30.96 60.45 12.02
CA GLY A 440 30.44 59.13 12.40
C GLY A 440 30.77 58.68 13.83
N ALA A 441 31.60 59.43 14.58
CA ALA A 441 31.87 59.16 15.99
C ALA A 441 30.90 59.93 16.90
N ALA A 442 30.22 59.22 17.80
CA ALA A 442 29.32 59.81 18.79
C ALA A 442 30.10 60.37 19.98
N TRP A 443 29.65 61.51 20.50
CA TRP A 443 30.25 62.17 21.67
C TRP A 443 29.18 62.91 22.46
N VAL A 444 29.46 63.16 23.74
CA VAL A 444 28.61 63.96 24.64
C VAL A 444 29.46 65.02 25.33
N LEU A 445 28.82 66.09 25.80
CA LEU A 445 29.46 67.12 26.63
C LEU A 445 29.13 66.86 28.10
N LEU A 446 30.07 66.31 28.87
CA LEU A 446 29.94 66.24 30.33
C LEU A 446 30.07 67.64 30.91
N VAL A 447 29.17 67.98 31.82
CA VAL A 447 29.12 69.25 32.54
C VAL A 447 29.52 69.01 33.98
N SER A 448 30.66 69.56 34.39
CA SER A 448 31.13 69.57 35.78
C SER A 448 31.37 71.01 36.22
N GLY A 449 30.38 71.60 36.90
CA GLY A 449 30.37 73.02 37.25
C GLY A 449 30.30 73.92 36.00
N ALA A 450 31.28 74.81 35.83
CA ALA A 450 31.37 75.69 34.65
C ALA A 450 32.14 75.06 33.46
N SER A 451 32.76 73.89 33.66
CA SER A 451 33.60 73.24 32.65
C SER A 451 32.81 72.23 31.83
N ARG A 452 33.10 72.17 30.53
CA ARG A 452 32.50 71.24 29.58
C ARG A 452 33.60 70.40 28.94
N THR A 453 33.50 69.08 29.10
CA THR A 453 34.44 68.14 28.52
C THR A 453 33.72 67.31 27.48
N GLN A 454 34.20 67.35 26.25
CA GLN A 454 33.72 66.46 25.20
C GLN A 454 34.30 65.06 25.44
N VAL A 455 33.43 64.08 25.60
CA VAL A 455 33.80 62.69 25.81
C VAL A 455 33.21 61.87 24.67
N ALA A 456 34.06 61.09 24.02
CA ALA A 456 33.61 60.15 23.01
C ALA A 456 32.78 59.05 23.68
N VAL A 457 31.62 58.73 23.08
CA VAL A 457 30.73 57.68 23.57
C VAL A 457 30.51 56.64 22.49
N THR A 458 30.32 55.40 22.92
CA THR A 458 29.84 54.34 22.02
C THR A 458 28.35 54.15 22.26
N THR A 459 27.54 54.32 21.22
CA THR A 459 26.08 54.19 21.30
C THR A 459 25.62 52.78 20.95
N GLY A 460 24.55 52.33 21.59
CA GLY A 460 23.87 51.06 21.33
C GLY A 460 22.54 51.29 20.61
N LEU A 461 21.47 50.74 21.16
CA LEU A 461 20.10 50.90 20.66
C LEU A 461 19.70 52.38 20.57
N VAL A 462 19.30 52.81 19.38
CA VAL A 462 18.80 54.17 19.12
C VAL A 462 17.29 54.09 18.94
N THR A 463 16.54 54.75 19.80
CA THR A 463 15.09 54.94 19.62
C THR A 463 14.82 56.35 19.11
N THR A 464 13.56 56.65 18.78
CA THR A 464 13.14 57.98 18.31
C THR A 464 13.43 59.10 19.31
N THR A 465 13.52 58.81 20.61
CA THR A 465 13.66 59.81 21.68
C THR A 465 14.89 59.64 22.55
N ARG A 466 15.45 58.44 22.65
CA ARG A 466 16.59 58.12 23.52
C ARG A 466 17.58 57.22 22.81
N VAL A 467 18.82 57.26 23.26
CA VAL A 467 19.92 56.46 22.74
C VAL A 467 20.61 55.77 23.90
N GLU A 468 20.83 54.48 23.77
CA GLU A 468 21.67 53.69 24.66
C GLU A 468 23.12 54.13 24.54
N VAL A 469 23.80 54.29 25.67
CA VAL A 469 25.23 54.59 25.73
C VAL A 469 25.95 53.45 26.42
N LEU A 470 26.78 52.73 25.66
CA LEU A 470 27.51 51.55 26.11
C LEU A 470 28.77 51.93 26.90
N THR A 471 29.49 52.95 26.44
CA THR A 471 30.74 53.42 27.07
C THR A 471 30.90 54.92 26.93
N GLY A 472 31.67 55.52 27.85
CA GLY A 472 32.05 56.94 27.82
C GLY A 472 31.36 57.82 28.87
N VAL A 473 30.31 57.33 29.53
CA VAL A 473 29.62 58.02 30.63
C VAL A 473 29.25 57.06 31.75
N ALA A 474 29.17 57.58 32.98
CA ALA A 474 28.68 56.87 34.16
C ALA A 474 27.25 57.30 34.52
N GLU A 475 26.57 56.46 35.29
CA GLU A 475 25.28 56.79 35.87
C GLU A 475 25.39 58.00 36.80
N GLY A 476 24.52 58.99 36.62
CA GLY A 476 24.56 60.25 37.36
C GLY A 476 25.39 61.36 36.71
N ASP A 477 26.11 61.08 35.61
CA ASP A 477 26.82 62.13 34.88
C ASP A 477 25.82 63.12 34.26
N VAL A 478 26.13 64.42 34.39
CA VAL A 478 25.32 65.49 33.81
C VAL A 478 25.87 65.83 32.44
N VAL A 479 25.05 65.69 31.41
CA VAL A 479 25.41 66.01 30.02
C VAL A 479 24.57 67.16 29.48
N GLN A 480 25.16 67.96 28.60
CA GLN A 480 24.45 69.07 27.98
C GLN A 480 23.51 68.59 26.87
N LEU A 481 22.30 69.14 26.81
CA LEU A 481 21.38 69.01 25.68
C LEU A 481 21.80 69.96 24.55
N ASP A 482 21.52 69.60 23.30
CA ASP A 482 21.90 70.35 22.10
C ASP A 482 23.42 70.52 21.97
N ALA A 483 24.13 69.40 21.94
CA ALA A 483 25.55 69.32 21.66
C ALA A 483 25.87 69.80 20.23
N THR A 484 25.84 71.12 20.01
CA THR A 484 26.08 71.77 18.71
C THR A 484 27.56 72.10 18.53
N GLN A 485 28.10 71.83 17.34
CA GLN A 485 29.50 72.09 17.00
C GLN A 485 29.83 73.60 17.11
N THR A 486 30.82 73.96 17.94
CA THR A 486 31.46 75.27 17.88
C THR A 486 32.74 75.17 17.04
N SER A 487 32.61 75.33 15.72
CA SER A 487 33.76 75.54 14.82
C SER A 487 34.39 76.91 15.11
N LYS A 488 35.65 76.93 15.55
CA LYS A 488 36.42 78.16 15.84
C LYS A 488 37.29 78.49 14.62
N ALA A 489 36.77 79.25 13.65
CA ALA A 489 37.57 79.76 12.53
C ALA A 489 38.45 80.93 13.01
N LYS A 490 39.77 80.72 12.97
CA LYS A 490 40.82 81.71 13.21
C LYS A 490 40.87 82.67 12.01
N ARG A 491 40.85 83.99 12.27
CA ARG A 491 41.02 85.05 11.25
C ARG A 491 42.34 84.93 10.51
#